data_AF-A0A4T0C0K5-F1
#
_entry.id   AF-A0A4T0C0K5-F1
#
_cell.length_a   1.000
_cell.length_b   1.000
_cell.length_c   1.000
_cell.angle_alpha   90.00
_cell.angle_beta   90.00
_cell.angle_gamma   90.00
#
_symmetry.space_group_name_H-M   'P 1'
#
loop_
_entity.id
_entity.type
_entity.pdbx_description
1 polymer ?
#
loop_
_entity_poly.entity_id
_entity_poly.type
_entity_poly.pdbx_seq_one_letter_code
_entity_poly.pdbx_strand_id
1 'polypeptide(L)'
;TWTAAADVDIDHLVPLKEAWVSGAKDWTNDRRQQFANDLTRPQLLAVTDSLNQSKGDQDIGEWLPPRVAYQCEYVRAWVQVKYYYGLTMDSTEKAAASKVLAGC
;
A
#
# COMPACT_ATOMS: atom_id res chain seq x y z
N THR A 1 -15.73 11.58 14.52
CA THR A 1 -14.98 12.49 13.62
C THR A 1 -13.67 12.79 14.29
N TRP A 2 -12.58 12.88 13.52
CA TRP A 2 -11.23 13.18 14.02
C TRP A 2 -10.94 14.67 13.84
N THR A 3 -10.34 15.31 14.84
CA THR A 3 -10.10 16.77 14.81
C THR A 3 -8.67 17.15 15.15
N ALA A 4 -7.90 16.27 15.82
CA ALA A 4 -6.48 16.51 16.02
C ALA A 4 -5.70 16.04 14.78
N ALA A 5 -4.68 16.81 14.38
CA ALA A 5 -3.83 16.43 13.25
C ALA A 5 -3.10 15.09 13.50
N ALA A 6 -2.78 14.79 14.76
CA ALA A 6 -2.12 13.53 15.14
C ALA A 6 -3.04 12.30 15.08
N ASP A 7 -4.35 12.46 14.89
CA ASP A 7 -5.28 11.33 14.76
C ASP A 7 -5.30 10.76 13.33
N VAL A 8 -4.78 11.51 12.35
CA VAL A 8 -4.89 11.20 10.92
C VAL A 8 -3.53 11.31 10.25
N ASP A 9 -3.14 10.22 9.60
CA ASP A 9 -1.90 10.10 8.84
C ASP A 9 -2.17 10.04 7.33
N ILE A 10 -1.14 10.40 6.55
CA ILE A 10 -1.04 10.01 5.15
C ILE A 10 -0.22 8.73 5.07
N ASP A 11 -0.90 7.61 4.81
CA ASP A 11 -0.29 6.30 4.62
C ASP A 11 0.11 6.08 3.16
N HIS A 12 1.25 5.41 2.97
CA HIS A 12 1.68 4.89 1.69
C HIS A 12 1.01 3.54 1.46
N LEU A 13 0.09 3.47 0.49
CA LEU A 13 -0.65 2.25 0.16
C LEU A 13 0.29 1.06 0.05
N VAL A 14 1.31 1.15 -0.82
CA VAL A 14 2.47 0.26 -0.79
C VAL A 14 3.54 0.91 0.12
N PRO A 15 3.86 0.34 1.31
CA PRO A 15 4.82 0.93 2.23
C PRO A 15 6.18 1.20 1.59
N LEU A 16 6.90 2.23 2.05
CA LEU A 16 8.22 2.58 1.48
C LEU A 16 9.24 1.44 1.60
N LYS A 17 9.24 0.69 2.72
CA LYS A 17 10.11 -0.47 2.90
C LYS A 17 9.67 -1.64 2.01
N GLU A 18 8.37 -1.87 1.86
CA GLU A 18 7.85 -2.88 0.95
C GLU A 18 8.27 -2.58 -0.51
N ALA A 19 8.12 -1.32 -0.94
CA ALA A 19 8.61 -0.89 -2.24
C ALA A 19 10.13 -1.10 -2.40
N TRP A 20 10.91 -0.82 -1.35
CA TRP A 20 12.36 -1.02 -1.34
C TRP A 20 12.74 -2.48 -1.63
N VAL A 21 12.14 -3.43 -0.91
CA VAL A 21 12.42 -4.87 -1.09
C VAL A 21 11.87 -5.41 -2.41
N SER A 22 10.80 -4.81 -2.93
CA SER A 22 10.16 -5.17 -4.20
C SER A 22 10.76 -4.49 -5.45
N GLY A 23 11.90 -3.79 -5.32
CA GLY A 23 12.69 -3.30 -6.46
C GLY A 23 13.05 -1.82 -6.42
N ALA A 24 12.47 -1.02 -5.52
CA ALA A 24 12.77 0.42 -5.43
C ALA A 24 14.18 0.73 -4.92
N LYS A 25 14.88 -0.25 -4.35
CA LYS A 25 16.30 -0.12 -3.97
C LYS A 25 17.20 0.24 -5.16
N ASP A 26 16.85 -0.24 -6.36
CA ASP A 26 17.64 -0.05 -7.58
C ASP A 26 17.26 1.24 -8.33
N TRP A 27 16.29 2.00 -7.81
CA TRP A 27 15.86 3.26 -8.41
C TRP A 27 16.80 4.43 -8.07
N THR A 28 16.72 5.49 -8.87
CA THR A 28 17.26 6.80 -8.51
C THR A 28 16.48 7.40 -7.34
N ASN A 29 17.09 8.36 -6.64
CA ASN A 29 16.40 9.13 -5.60
C ASN A 29 15.16 9.84 -6.14
N ASP A 30 15.25 10.44 -7.33
CA ASP A 30 14.14 11.14 -7.97
C ASP A 30 12.94 10.22 -8.20
N ARG A 31 13.17 8.98 -8.65
CA ARG A 31 12.09 8.01 -8.86
C ARG A 31 11.47 7.55 -7.54
N ARG A 32 12.27 7.36 -6.48
CA ARG A 32 11.74 7.10 -5.12
C ARG A 32 10.93 8.27 -4.59
N GLN A 33 11.36 9.51 -4.83
CA GLN A 33 10.62 10.70 -4.43
C GLN A 33 9.29 10.81 -5.20
N GLN A 34 9.28 10.51 -6.49
CA GLN A 34 8.05 10.44 -7.29
C GLN A 34 7.09 9.37 -6.76
N PHE A 35 7.59 8.21 -6.34
CA PHE A 35 6.78 7.17 -5.68
C PHE A 35 6.19 7.64 -4.36
N ALA A 36 7.01 8.23 -3.49
CA ALA A 36 6.58 8.68 -2.17
C ALA A 36 5.55 9.82 -2.21
N ASN A 37 5.48 10.58 -3.30
CA ASN A 37 4.62 11.77 -3.45
C ASN A 37 3.60 11.66 -4.59
N ASP A 38 3.24 10.43 -4.96
CA ASP A 38 2.33 10.21 -6.08
C ASP A 38 0.87 10.48 -5.70
N LEU A 39 0.35 11.59 -6.23
CA LEU A 39 -1.05 12.00 -6.07
C LEU A 39 -1.94 11.58 -7.26
N THR A 40 -1.38 10.94 -8.30
CA THR A 40 -2.14 10.52 -9.49
C THR A 40 -2.69 9.11 -9.36
N ARG A 41 -1.89 8.20 -8.81
CA ARG A 41 -2.30 6.81 -8.50
C ARG A 41 -2.63 6.71 -7.00
N PRO A 42 -3.31 5.64 -6.55
CA PRO A 42 -3.79 5.54 -5.16
C PRO A 42 -2.67 5.22 -4.15
N GLN A 43 -1.50 5.82 -4.28
CA GLN A 43 -0.35 5.53 -3.42
C GLN A 43 -0.45 6.23 -2.06
N LEU A 44 -1.24 7.29 -1.92
CA LEU A 44 -1.40 8.02 -0.66
C LEU A 44 -2.85 7.96 -0.18
N LEU A 45 -3.06 7.50 1.06
CA LEU A 45 -4.38 7.39 1.69
C LEU A 45 -4.40 8.18 3.01
N ALA A 46 -5.48 8.93 3.25
CA ALA A 46 -5.74 9.49 4.58
C ALA A 46 -6.39 8.43 5.47
N VAL A 47 -5.71 8.05 6.55
CA VAL A 47 -6.13 6.99 7.49
C VAL A 47 -5.96 7.45 8.93
N THR A 48 -6.58 6.76 9.88
CA THR A 48 -6.30 7.02 11.30
C THR A 48 -4.91 6.53 11.67
N ASP A 49 -4.21 7.25 12.54
CA ASP A 49 -2.87 6.90 13.06
C ASP A 49 -2.80 5.43 13.53
N SER A 50 -3.74 4.99 14.38
CA SER A 50 -3.80 3.59 14.85
C SER A 50 -3.89 2.53 13.73
N LEU A 51 -4.53 2.86 12.60
CA LEU A 51 -4.65 1.96 11.46
C LEU A 51 -3.33 1.91 10.68
N ASN A 52 -2.68 3.06 10.51
CA ASN A 52 -1.36 3.18 9.90
C ASN A 52 -0.30 2.40 10.72
N GLN A 53 -0.30 2.56 12.05
CA GLN A 53 0.57 1.81 12.95
C GLN A 53 0.30 0.30 12.92
N SER A 54 -0.97 -0.11 12.81
CA SER A 54 -1.33 -1.54 12.68
C SER A 54 -0.83 -2.16 11.39
N LYS A 55 -0.77 -1.39 10.29
CA LYS A 55 -0.25 -1.85 9.00
C LYS A 55 1.27 -1.86 8.97
N GLY A 56 1.91 -0.81 9.50
CA GLY A 56 3.36 -0.66 9.48
C GLY A 56 3.94 -0.78 8.06
N ASP A 57 4.96 -1.64 7.91
CA ASP A 57 5.63 -1.94 6.65
C ASP A 57 5.15 -3.22 5.96
N GLN A 58 4.04 -3.81 6.44
CA GLN A 58 3.51 -5.08 6.00
C GLN A 58 2.90 -5.01 4.60
N ASP A 59 3.04 -6.10 3.85
CA ASP A 59 2.35 -6.29 2.59
C ASP A 59 0.94 -6.90 2.76
N ILE A 60 0.22 -7.09 1.65
CA ILE A 60 -1.13 -7.67 1.65
C ILE A 60 -1.17 -9.17 2.01
N GLY A 61 -0.04 -9.85 2.06
CA GLY A 61 0.10 -11.20 2.58
C GLY A 61 0.02 -11.26 4.10
N GLU A 62 0.44 -10.20 4.79
CA GLU A 62 0.46 -10.12 6.24
C GLU A 62 -0.66 -9.25 6.82
N TRP A 63 -1.06 -8.19 6.11
CA TRP A 63 -2.05 -7.24 6.58
C TRP A 63 -3.07 -6.87 5.51
N LEU A 64 -4.35 -6.87 5.88
CA LEU A 64 -5.44 -6.33 5.06
C LEU A 64 -6.28 -5.37 5.89
N PRO A 65 -6.93 -4.37 5.27
CA PRO A 65 -7.84 -3.51 6.00
C PRO A 65 -8.92 -4.32 6.74
N PRO A 66 -9.21 -4.00 8.01
CA PRO A 66 -10.18 -4.75 8.81
C PRO A 66 -11.60 -4.68 8.24
N ARG A 67 -11.90 -3.63 7.47
CA ARG A 67 -13.15 -3.49 6.74
C ARG A 67 -13.13 -4.39 5.49
N VAL A 68 -13.68 -5.60 5.61
CA VAL A 68 -13.75 -6.60 4.52
C VAL A 68 -14.33 -6.04 3.22
N ALA A 69 -15.41 -5.25 3.30
CA ALA A 69 -16.04 -4.61 2.14
C ALA A 69 -15.12 -3.65 1.36
N TYR A 70 -13.98 -3.22 1.93
CA TYR A 70 -12.98 -2.37 1.28
C TYR A 70 -11.79 -3.15 0.69
N GLN A 71 -11.63 -4.44 1.04
CA GLN A 71 -10.44 -5.20 0.64
C GLN A 71 -10.29 -5.35 -0.88
N CYS A 72 -11.41 -5.50 -1.61
CA CYS A 72 -11.39 -5.54 -3.08
C CYS A 72 -10.80 -4.26 -3.70
N GLU A 73 -11.23 -3.10 -3.21
CA GLU A 73 -10.74 -1.80 -3.68
C GLU A 73 -9.27 -1.61 -3.31
N TYR A 74 -8.92 -1.91 -2.06
CA TYR A 74 -7.56 -1.83 -1.55
C TYR A 74 -6.57 -2.68 -2.37
N VAL A 75 -6.91 -3.96 -2.64
CA VAL A 75 -6.03 -4.86 -3.38
C VAL A 75 -5.94 -4.47 -4.87
N ARG A 76 -7.01 -3.96 -5.49
CA ARG A 76 -6.95 -3.41 -6.86
C ARG A 76 -6.01 -2.20 -6.93
N ALA A 77 -6.12 -1.28 -5.97
CA ALA A 77 -5.24 -0.13 -5.87
C ALA A 77 -3.77 -0.57 -5.66
N TRP A 78 -3.54 -1.57 -4.83
CA TRP A 78 -2.22 -2.10 -4.54
C TRP A 78 -1.55 -2.68 -5.79
N VAL A 79 -2.30 -3.51 -6.55
CA VAL A 79 -1.86 -4.03 -7.85
C VAL A 79 -1.57 -2.91 -8.84
N GLN A 80 -2.42 -1.88 -8.90
CA GLN A 80 -2.23 -0.73 -9.80
C GLN A 80 -0.92 0.01 -9.51
N VAL A 81 -0.63 0.30 -8.23
CA VAL A 81 0.60 0.97 -7.83
C VAL A 81 1.82 0.11 -8.18
N LYS A 82 1.82 -1.16 -7.75
CA LYS A 82 2.95 -2.06 -8.03
C LYS A 82 3.19 -2.23 -9.52
N TYR A 83 2.13 -2.39 -10.32
CA TYR A 83 2.22 -2.51 -11.76
C TYR A 83 2.83 -1.26 -12.40
N TYR A 84 2.35 -0.06 -12.07
CA TYR A 84 2.87 1.17 -12.66
C TYR A 84 4.35 1.36 -12.34
N TYR A 85 4.74 1.15 -11.08
CA TYR A 85 6.11 1.37 -10.65
C TYR A 85 7.07 0.23 -11.01
N GLY A 86 6.55 -0.90 -11.50
CA GLY A 86 7.36 -2.07 -11.82
C GLY A 86 7.90 -2.77 -10.57
N LEU A 87 7.13 -2.77 -9.48
CA LEU A 87 7.46 -3.48 -8.25
C LEU A 87 7.02 -4.94 -8.34
N THR A 88 7.85 -5.85 -7.84
CA THR A 88 7.52 -7.28 -7.80
C THR A 88 6.53 -7.60 -6.68
N MET A 89 5.92 -8.78 -6.75
CA MET A 89 5.21 -9.38 -5.62
C MET A 89 5.85 -10.72 -5.28
N ASP A 90 5.99 -11.02 -4.00
CA ASP A 90 6.38 -12.36 -3.59
C ASP A 90 5.21 -13.36 -3.70
N SER A 91 5.48 -14.64 -3.44
CA SER A 91 4.48 -15.69 -3.58
C SER A 91 3.32 -15.56 -2.58
N THR A 92 3.59 -15.12 -1.37
CA THR A 92 2.59 -14.98 -0.30
C THR A 92 1.68 -13.79 -0.60
N GLU A 93 2.29 -12.65 -0.94
CA GLU A 93 1.59 -11.45 -1.34
C GLU A 93 0.70 -11.69 -2.57
N LYS A 94 1.23 -12.35 -3.60
CA LYS A 94 0.48 -12.69 -4.81
C LYS A 94 -0.67 -13.65 -4.53
N ALA A 95 -0.48 -14.63 -3.65
CA ALA A 95 -1.54 -15.54 -3.25
C ALA A 95 -2.66 -14.80 -2.50
N ALA A 96 -2.31 -13.88 -1.60
CA ALA A 96 -3.28 -13.04 -0.90
C ALA A 96 -4.06 -12.13 -1.86
N ALA A 97 -3.36 -11.46 -2.79
CA ALA A 97 -3.99 -10.66 -3.83
C ALA A 97 -5.01 -11.47 -4.63
N SER A 98 -4.59 -12.64 -5.11
CA SER A 98 -5.43 -13.51 -5.94
C SER A 98 -6.66 -14.01 -5.18
N LYS A 99 -6.48 -14.38 -3.91
CA LYS A 99 -7.57 -14.83 -3.03
C LYS A 99 -8.61 -13.74 -2.82
N VAL A 100 -8.18 -12.52 -2.47
CA VAL A 100 -9.11 -11.39 -2.28
C VAL A 100 -9.83 -11.10 -3.58
N LEU A 101 -9.09 -10.96 -4.69
CA LEU A 101 -9.65 -10.58 -5.99
C LEU A 101 -10.62 -11.62 -6.58
N ALA A 102 -10.45 -12.91 -6.28
CA ALA A 102 -11.38 -13.95 -6.70
C ALA A 102 -12.73 -13.92 -5.96
N GLY A 103 -12.78 -13.28 -4.79
CA GLY A 103 -14.01 -13.03 -4.04
C GLY A 103 -14.64 -11.67 -4.34
N CYS A 104 -14.03 -10.91 -5.24
CA CYS A 104 -14.58 -9.71 -5.87
C CYS A 104 -15.21 -10.07 -7.22
#